data_AF-A0AAU5CTV2-F1
#
_entry.id   AF-A0AAU5CTV2-F1
#
_cell.length_a   1.000
_cell.length_b   1.000
_cell.length_c   1.000
_cell.angle_alpha   90.00
_cell.angle_beta   90.00
_cell.angle_gamma   90.00
#
_symmetry.space_group_name_H-M   'P 1'
#
loop_
_entity.id
_entity.type
_entity.pdbx_description
1 polymer ?
#
loop_
_entity_poly.entity_id
_entity_poly.type
_entity_poly.pdbx_seq_one_letter_code
_entity_poly.pdbx_strand_id
1 'polypeptide(L)'
;MGFVVQQEQDRTEHVATEKELAEARKHSWIRIPRFDYTPSERLRLVLSGGQPHRASEWADTPGRPLEEQLAEIAQEVTLRGEAAERQRQEELEAARQKRLRWQAAMEKARVQYAETYRVRHFEAQEAAWRHATRLAEYVTAMRTRVETMLPDETRTEAEAWINWAEATTERLDPLNTPLRMPLIPEPQANDLKPFLGHWNPYGP
;
A
#
# COMPACT_ATOMS: atom_id res chain seq x y z
N MET A 1 -24.61 8.45 8.12
CA MET A 1 -25.61 9.01 9.05
C MET A 1 -26.89 8.25 8.86
N GLY A 2 -27.51 7.80 9.94
CA GLY A 2 -28.78 7.09 9.90
C GLY A 2 -29.78 7.77 10.83
N PHE A 3 -31.01 7.93 10.37
CA PHE A 3 -32.10 8.54 11.13
C PHE A 3 -33.20 7.50 11.28
N VAL A 4 -33.58 7.19 12.52
CA VAL A 4 -34.56 6.14 12.82
C VAL A 4 -35.66 6.73 13.71
N VAL A 5 -36.91 6.43 13.36
CA VAL A 5 -38.10 6.76 14.16
C VAL A 5 -38.65 5.45 14.72
N GLN A 6 -38.90 5.40 16.02
CA GLN A 6 -39.43 4.24 16.73
C GLN A 6 -40.67 4.65 17.52
N GLN A 7 -41.71 3.81 17.48
CA GLN A 7 -42.85 3.96 18.37
C GLN A 7 -42.55 3.28 19.71
N GLU A 8 -42.73 3.99 20.82
CA GLU A 8 -42.57 3.40 22.14
C GLU A 8 -43.73 2.46 22.47
N GLN A 9 -43.48 1.50 23.36
CA GLN A 9 -44.47 0.54 23.82
C GLN A 9 -44.73 0.73 25.30
N ASP A 10 -46.01 0.75 25.67
CA ASP A 10 -46.44 0.70 27.05
C ASP A 10 -46.44 -0.76 27.52
N ARG A 11 -45.88 -0.98 28.71
CA ARG A 11 -45.75 -2.30 29.32
C ARG A 11 -46.75 -2.44 30.46
N THR A 12 -47.73 -3.32 30.31
CA THR A 12 -48.71 -3.66 31.35
C THR A 12 -48.48 -5.07 31.86
N GLU A 13 -48.75 -5.32 33.14
CA GLU A 13 -48.67 -6.70 33.66
C GLU A 13 -49.67 -7.59 32.92
N HIS A 14 -49.17 -8.71 32.40
CA HIS A 14 -49.98 -9.64 31.62
C HIS A 14 -50.92 -10.39 32.56
N VAL A 15 -52.21 -10.35 32.24
CA VAL A 15 -53.22 -11.11 32.97
C VAL A 15 -53.46 -12.42 32.22
N ALA A 16 -52.91 -13.49 32.77
CA ALA A 16 -53.01 -14.84 32.21
C ALA A 16 -54.46 -15.25 31.98
N THR A 17 -54.81 -15.59 30.74
CA THR A 17 -56.14 -16.08 30.40
C THR A 17 -56.34 -17.51 30.91
N GLU A 18 -57.60 -17.93 31.14
CA GLU A 18 -57.90 -19.30 31.58
C GLU A 18 -57.36 -20.37 30.61
N LYS A 19 -57.30 -20.04 29.32
CA LYS A 19 -56.73 -20.90 28.28
C LYS A 19 -55.22 -21.06 28.46
N GLU A 20 -54.49 -19.96 28.65
CA GLU A 20 -53.04 -19.99 28.87
C GLU A 20 -52.68 -20.71 30.18
N LEU A 21 -53.48 -20.52 31.24
CA LEU A 21 -53.32 -21.25 32.50
C LEU A 21 -53.58 -22.76 32.34
N ALA A 22 -54.61 -23.14 31.58
CA ALA A 22 -54.89 -24.54 31.28
C ALA A 22 -53.79 -25.19 30.43
N GLU A 23 -53.24 -24.44 29.47
CA GLU A 23 -52.19 -24.90 28.57
C GLU A 23 -50.84 -25.03 29.29
N ALA A 24 -50.49 -24.06 30.13
CA ALA A 24 -49.30 -24.11 30.98
C ALA A 24 -49.37 -25.24 32.02
N ARG A 25 -50.56 -25.63 32.48
CA ARG A 25 -50.77 -26.83 33.31
C ARG A 25 -50.56 -28.13 32.54
N LYS A 26 -50.91 -28.15 31.24
CA LYS A 26 -50.79 -29.33 30.38
C LYS A 26 -49.37 -29.51 29.83
N HIS A 27 -48.65 -28.42 29.61
CA HIS A 27 -47.34 -28.40 28.97
C HIS A 27 -46.35 -27.56 29.79
N SER A 28 -45.47 -28.24 30.54
CA SER A 28 -44.56 -27.61 31.51
C SER A 28 -43.50 -26.67 30.91
N TRP A 29 -43.30 -26.71 29.57
CA TRP A 29 -42.40 -25.80 28.86
C TRP A 29 -43.06 -24.48 28.45
N ILE A 30 -44.38 -24.34 28.57
CA ILE A 30 -45.09 -23.09 28.24
C ILE A 30 -44.84 -22.08 29.36
N ARG A 31 -44.32 -20.91 28.98
CA ARG A 31 -44.12 -19.77 29.86
C ARG A 31 -45.13 -18.69 29.49
N ILE A 32 -46.03 -18.39 30.42
CA ILE A 32 -46.95 -17.27 30.27
C ILE A 32 -46.12 -15.98 30.34
N PRO A 33 -46.24 -15.08 29.35
CA PRO A 33 -45.54 -13.79 29.38
C PRO A 33 -45.85 -13.03 30.67
N ARG A 34 -44.87 -12.29 31.18
CA ARG A 34 -45.07 -11.44 32.37
C ARG A 34 -45.76 -10.12 32.03
N PHE A 35 -45.63 -9.66 30.79
CA PHE A 35 -46.10 -8.36 30.35
C PHE A 35 -46.73 -8.43 28.97
N ASP A 36 -47.76 -7.61 28.79
CA ASP A 36 -48.30 -7.26 27.48
C ASP A 36 -47.67 -5.93 27.03
N TYR A 37 -47.39 -5.84 25.74
CA TYR A 37 -46.82 -4.66 25.11
C TYR A 37 -47.83 -4.06 24.15
N THR A 38 -48.22 -2.81 24.39
CA THR A 38 -49.16 -2.09 23.53
C THR A 38 -48.45 -0.88 22.91
N PRO A 39 -48.63 -0.61 21.60
CA PRO A 39 -48.06 0.58 20.99
C PRO A 39 -48.61 1.84 21.67
N SER A 40 -47.72 2.72 22.09
CA SER A 40 -48.08 4.02 22.66
C SER A 40 -48.12 5.09 21.56
N GLU A 41 -48.70 6.25 21.86
CA GLU A 41 -48.65 7.41 20.95
C GLU A 41 -47.30 8.14 20.97
N ARG A 42 -46.36 7.71 21.85
CA ARG A 42 -45.05 8.34 21.99
C ARG A 42 -44.07 7.79 20.96
N LEU A 43 -43.32 8.69 20.35
CA LEU A 43 -42.26 8.40 19.41
C LEU A 43 -40.88 8.69 20.02
N ARG A 44 -39.89 7.99 19.49
CA ARG A 44 -38.47 8.18 19.77
C ARG A 44 -37.72 8.32 18.46
N LEU A 45 -36.88 9.34 18.36
CA LEU A 45 -35.97 9.61 17.26
C LEU A 45 -34.55 9.28 17.67
N VAL A 46 -33.85 8.52 16.83
CA VAL A 46 -32.44 8.15 17.04
C VAL A 46 -31.63 8.59 15.83
N LEU A 47 -30.62 9.42 16.07
CA LEU A 47 -29.65 9.87 15.08
C LEU A 47 -28.30 9.19 15.30
N SER A 48 -27.88 8.42 14.30
CA SER A 48 -26.65 7.63 14.31
C SER A 48 -25.61 8.16 13.32
N GLY A 49 -24.34 7.96 13.67
CA GLY A 49 -23.20 8.44 12.90
C GLY A 49 -22.76 9.85 13.30
N GLY A 50 -21.46 10.10 13.16
CA GLY A 50 -20.82 11.32 13.64
C GLY A 50 -20.79 11.42 15.17
N GLN A 51 -20.05 12.39 15.68
CA GLN A 51 -20.06 12.71 17.11
C GLN A 51 -21.28 13.59 17.43
N PRO A 52 -22.06 13.29 18.50
CA PRO A 52 -23.12 14.17 18.96
C PRO A 52 -22.56 15.53 19.39
N HIS A 53 -23.22 16.60 18.95
CA HIS A 53 -22.99 17.95 19.46
C HIS A 53 -23.84 18.20 20.71
N ARG A 54 -25.06 17.66 20.75
CA ARG A 54 -25.97 17.73 21.91
C ARG A 54 -26.48 16.38 22.34
N ALA A 55 -27.17 15.70 21.46
CA ALA A 55 -27.82 14.43 21.73
C ALA A 55 -27.84 13.55 20.48
N SER A 56 -28.05 12.25 20.68
CA SER A 56 -28.29 11.27 19.61
C SER A 56 -29.69 10.68 19.66
N GLU A 57 -30.47 10.99 20.71
CA GLU A 57 -31.80 10.45 20.93
C GLU A 57 -32.73 11.55 21.47
N TRP A 58 -33.96 11.57 20.97
CA TRP A 58 -35.04 12.45 21.44
C TRP A 58 -36.31 11.62 21.53
N ALA A 59 -37.16 11.88 22.52
CA ALA A 59 -38.42 11.18 22.68
C ALA A 59 -39.52 12.13 23.15
N ASP A 60 -40.76 11.75 22.90
CA ASP A 60 -41.92 12.45 23.47
C ASP A 60 -41.92 12.31 24.98
N THR A 61 -41.88 13.44 25.68
CA THR A 61 -42.00 13.48 27.15
C THR A 61 -43.09 14.46 27.57
N PRO A 62 -43.73 14.25 28.74
CA PRO A 62 -44.73 15.19 29.24
C PRO A 62 -44.15 16.61 29.35
N GLY A 63 -44.70 17.55 28.57
CA GLY A 63 -44.26 18.94 28.54
C GLY A 63 -43.13 19.25 27.55
N ARG A 64 -42.67 18.28 26.75
CA ARG A 64 -41.70 18.49 25.66
C ARG A 64 -41.93 17.47 24.55
N PRO A 65 -42.98 17.65 23.72
CA PRO A 65 -43.24 16.77 22.59
C PRO A 65 -42.16 16.94 21.51
N LEU A 66 -42.00 15.96 20.64
CA LEU A 66 -40.96 15.97 19.59
C LEU A 66 -41.10 17.16 18.65
N GLU A 67 -42.31 17.67 18.41
CA GLU A 67 -42.58 18.85 17.58
C GLU A 67 -41.84 20.09 18.09
N GLU A 68 -41.77 20.27 19.41
CA GLU A 68 -41.01 21.36 20.04
C GLU A 68 -39.49 21.13 19.98
N GLN A 69 -39.06 19.87 19.83
CA GLN A 69 -37.66 19.48 19.73
C GLN A 69 -37.15 19.49 18.28
N LEU A 70 -38.02 19.67 17.27
CA LEU A 70 -37.66 19.58 15.85
C LEU A 70 -36.54 20.53 15.44
N ALA A 71 -36.54 21.77 15.94
CA ALA A 71 -35.49 22.73 15.64
C ALA A 71 -34.12 22.26 16.15
N GLU A 72 -34.09 21.65 17.34
CA GLU A 72 -32.87 21.08 17.91
C GLU A 72 -32.38 19.87 17.10
N ILE A 73 -33.29 18.97 16.75
CA ILE A 73 -33.00 17.78 15.95
C ILE A 73 -32.46 18.16 14.57
N ALA A 74 -33.11 19.11 13.89
CA ALA A 74 -32.68 19.60 12.58
C ALA A 74 -31.29 20.26 12.65
N GLN A 75 -31.03 21.04 13.71
CA GLN A 75 -29.71 21.63 13.94
C GLN A 75 -28.63 20.56 14.16
N GLU A 76 -28.92 19.54 14.97
CA GLU A 76 -27.99 18.42 15.20
C GLU A 76 -27.68 17.65 13.90
N VAL A 77 -28.70 17.36 13.09
CA VAL A 77 -28.53 16.71 11.78
C VAL A 77 -27.61 17.55 10.88
N THR A 78 -27.83 18.87 10.85
CA THR A 78 -27.04 19.81 10.04
C THR A 78 -25.58 19.80 10.47
N LEU A 79 -25.31 19.99 11.77
CA LEU A 79 -23.95 20.04 12.31
C LEU A 79 -23.17 18.75 12.05
N ARG A 80 -23.81 17.59 12.23
CA ARG A 80 -23.17 16.30 11.92
C ARG A 80 -22.95 16.10 10.42
N GLY A 81 -23.87 16.58 9.59
CA GLY A 81 -23.73 16.56 8.14
C GLY A 81 -22.52 17.39 7.67
N GLU A 82 -22.40 18.62 8.17
CA GLU A 82 -21.27 19.51 7.88
C GLU A 82 -19.94 18.94 8.37
N ALA A 83 -19.92 18.36 9.57
CA ALA A 83 -18.72 17.70 10.10
C ALA A 83 -18.32 16.49 9.24
N ALA A 84 -19.28 15.66 8.83
CA ALA A 84 -19.02 14.51 7.97
C ALA A 84 -18.49 14.92 6.58
N GLU A 85 -19.03 16.00 6.01
CA GLU A 85 -18.55 16.51 4.72
C GLU A 85 -17.14 17.12 4.83
N ARG A 86 -16.84 17.87 5.90
CA ARG A 86 -15.47 18.35 6.16
C ARG A 86 -14.48 17.20 6.30
N GLN A 87 -14.82 16.19 7.09
CA GLN A 87 -13.97 15.00 7.25
C GLN A 87 -13.74 14.30 5.91
N ARG A 88 -14.78 14.14 5.09
CA ARG A 88 -14.67 13.55 3.76
C ARG A 88 -13.72 14.35 2.87
N GLN A 89 -13.79 15.68 2.91
CA GLN A 89 -12.90 16.56 2.14
C GLN A 89 -11.46 16.44 2.63
N GLU A 90 -11.23 16.46 3.94
CA GLU A 90 -9.91 16.28 4.55
C GLU A 90 -9.30 14.91 4.18
N GLU A 91 -10.09 13.84 4.20
CA GLU A 91 -9.66 12.50 3.79
C GLU A 91 -9.27 12.45 2.30
N LEU A 92 -10.05 13.10 1.43
CA LEU A 92 -9.75 13.20 0.00
C LEU A 92 -8.47 14.00 -0.25
N GLU A 93 -8.29 15.12 0.45
CA GLU A 93 -7.09 15.94 0.36
C GLU A 93 -5.86 15.21 0.89
N ALA A 94 -5.97 14.54 2.03
CA ALA A 94 -4.90 13.72 2.60
C ALA A 94 -4.51 12.58 1.66
N ALA A 95 -5.48 11.88 1.06
CA ALA A 95 -5.23 10.84 0.08
C ALA A 95 -4.52 11.40 -1.18
N ARG A 96 -4.92 12.58 -1.66
CA ARG A 96 -4.29 13.26 -2.78
C ARG A 96 -2.84 13.65 -2.44
N GLN A 97 -2.60 14.26 -1.29
CA GLN A 97 -1.26 14.63 -0.83
C GLN A 97 -0.36 13.40 -0.66
N LYS A 98 -0.89 12.31 -0.08
CA LYS A 98 -0.15 11.04 0.05
C LYS A 98 0.26 10.50 -1.32
N ARG A 99 -0.65 10.51 -2.30
CA ARG A 99 -0.38 10.10 -3.68
C ARG A 99 0.69 10.97 -4.35
N LEU A 100 0.64 12.28 -4.18
CA LEU A 100 1.66 13.20 -4.71
C LEU A 100 3.05 12.93 -4.11
N ARG A 101 3.12 12.75 -2.78
CA ARG A 101 4.38 12.41 -2.09
C ARG A 101 4.94 11.08 -2.56
N TRP A 102 4.07 10.08 -2.72
CA TRP A 102 4.45 8.78 -3.25
C TRP A 102 4.97 8.88 -4.69
N GLN A 103 4.30 9.63 -5.58
CA GLN A 103 4.78 9.86 -6.95
C GLN A 103 6.15 10.55 -6.97
N ALA A 104 6.35 11.57 -6.14
CA ALA A 104 7.64 12.24 -6.03
C ALA A 104 8.75 11.29 -5.52
N ALA A 105 8.43 10.40 -4.57
CA ALA A 105 9.34 9.37 -4.11
C ALA A 105 9.70 8.36 -5.22
N MET A 106 8.73 7.96 -6.04
CA MET A 106 8.94 7.07 -7.19
C MET A 106 9.87 7.70 -8.25
N GLU A 107 9.66 8.97 -8.59
CA GLU A 107 10.54 9.68 -9.53
C GLU A 107 11.97 9.80 -8.99
N LYS A 108 12.11 10.17 -7.70
CA LYS A 108 13.43 10.21 -7.06
C LYS A 108 14.11 8.84 -7.05
N ALA A 109 13.36 7.78 -6.77
CA ALA A 109 13.86 6.41 -6.78
C ALA A 109 14.35 5.98 -8.18
N ARG A 110 13.65 6.36 -9.25
CA ARG A 110 14.07 6.10 -10.63
C ARG A 110 15.39 6.78 -10.98
N VAL A 111 15.57 8.04 -10.56
CA VAL A 111 16.84 8.76 -10.74
C VAL A 111 17.97 8.08 -9.99
N GLN A 112 17.75 7.67 -8.74
CA GLN A 112 18.77 6.97 -7.94
C GLN A 112 19.12 5.58 -8.48
N TYR A 113 18.13 4.84 -8.98
CA TYR A 113 18.33 3.58 -9.67
C TYR A 113 19.21 3.76 -10.91
N ALA A 114 18.87 4.72 -11.76
CA ALA A 114 19.63 5.06 -12.95
C ALA A 114 21.10 5.38 -12.63
N GLU A 115 21.33 6.17 -11.58
CA GLU A 115 22.68 6.52 -11.16
C GLU A 115 23.46 5.32 -10.62
N THR A 116 22.82 4.50 -9.78
CA THR A 116 23.42 3.28 -9.25
C THR A 116 23.79 2.32 -10.38
N TYR A 117 22.93 2.20 -11.40
CA TYR A 117 23.20 1.37 -12.57
C TYR A 117 24.42 1.89 -13.36
N ARG A 118 24.50 3.21 -13.59
CA ARG A 118 25.64 3.83 -14.29
C ARG A 118 26.95 3.59 -13.56
N VAL A 119 26.97 3.79 -12.24
CA VAL A 119 28.16 3.55 -11.42
C VAL A 119 28.61 2.09 -11.53
N ARG A 120 27.69 1.13 -11.37
CA ARG A 120 28.00 -0.30 -11.52
C ARG A 120 28.53 -0.64 -12.91
N HIS A 121 27.94 -0.07 -13.96
CA HIS A 121 28.38 -0.29 -15.33
C HIS A 121 29.77 0.32 -15.59
N PHE A 122 30.04 1.49 -15.00
CA PHE A 122 31.35 2.14 -15.08
C PHE A 122 32.43 1.32 -14.36
N GLU A 123 32.16 0.86 -13.13
CA GLU A 123 33.05 -0.03 -12.38
C GLU A 123 33.30 -1.36 -13.11
N ALA A 124 32.27 -1.93 -13.76
CA ALA A 124 32.43 -3.15 -14.55
C ALA A 124 33.34 -2.94 -15.78
N GLN A 125 33.20 -1.82 -16.49
CA GLN A 125 34.10 -1.47 -17.60
C GLN A 125 35.53 -1.26 -17.10
N GLU A 126 35.70 -0.56 -15.99
CA GLU A 126 37.01 -0.33 -15.36
C GLU A 126 37.71 -1.65 -15.03
N ALA A 127 36.98 -2.59 -14.42
CA ALA A 127 37.49 -3.91 -14.08
C ALA A 127 37.84 -4.74 -15.32
N ALA A 128 36.99 -4.69 -16.35
CA ALA A 128 37.23 -5.38 -17.63
C ALA A 128 38.48 -4.81 -18.34
N TRP A 129 38.63 -3.49 -18.36
CA TRP A 129 39.82 -2.82 -18.90
C TRP A 129 41.08 -3.24 -18.14
N ARG A 130 41.09 -3.16 -16.80
CA ARG A 130 42.24 -3.63 -15.99
C ARG A 130 42.60 -5.08 -16.27
N HIS A 131 41.61 -5.93 -16.48
CA HIS A 131 41.83 -7.34 -16.79
C HIS A 131 42.46 -7.50 -18.18
N ALA A 132 41.95 -6.83 -19.20
CA ALA A 132 42.51 -6.84 -20.55
C ALA A 132 43.95 -6.31 -20.56
N THR A 133 44.24 -5.21 -19.85
CA THR A 133 45.60 -4.66 -19.72
C THR A 133 46.57 -5.69 -19.13
N ARG A 134 46.19 -6.37 -18.03
CA ARG A 134 47.04 -7.42 -17.44
C ARG A 134 47.25 -8.61 -18.38
N LEU A 135 46.25 -8.98 -19.18
CA LEU A 135 46.39 -10.03 -20.20
C LEU A 135 47.36 -9.58 -21.31
N ALA A 136 47.27 -8.33 -21.77
CA ALA A 136 48.19 -7.78 -22.76
C ALA A 136 49.66 -7.75 -22.25
N GLU A 137 49.86 -7.38 -20.98
CA GLU A 137 51.16 -7.45 -20.31
C GLU A 137 51.69 -8.90 -20.27
N TYR A 138 50.83 -9.86 -19.90
CA TYR A 138 51.19 -11.28 -19.87
C TYR A 138 51.56 -11.82 -21.27
N VAL A 139 50.78 -11.47 -22.29
CA VAL A 139 51.06 -11.82 -23.69
C VAL A 139 52.40 -11.23 -24.15
N THR A 140 52.70 -9.99 -23.76
CA THR A 140 54.00 -9.36 -24.03
C THR A 140 55.13 -10.17 -23.38
N ALA A 141 54.97 -10.60 -22.13
CA ALA A 141 55.95 -11.44 -21.45
C ALA A 141 56.10 -12.84 -22.10
N MET A 142 55.00 -13.44 -22.58
CA MET A 142 55.05 -14.69 -23.36
C MET A 142 55.87 -14.51 -24.64
N ARG A 143 55.69 -13.39 -25.36
CA ARG A 143 56.44 -13.08 -26.57
C ARG A 143 57.95 -12.99 -26.29
N THR A 144 58.35 -12.24 -25.26
CA THR A 144 59.76 -12.16 -24.83
C THR A 144 60.33 -13.53 -24.48
N ARG A 145 59.53 -14.43 -23.86
CA ARG A 145 59.97 -15.80 -23.56
C ARG A 145 60.19 -16.62 -24.83
N VAL A 146 59.28 -16.54 -25.79
CA VAL A 146 59.36 -17.25 -27.08
C VAL A 146 60.57 -16.81 -27.91
N GLU A 147 60.96 -15.54 -27.85
CA GLU A 147 62.17 -15.04 -28.52
C GLU A 147 63.46 -15.75 -28.06
N THR A 148 63.48 -16.24 -26.83
CA THR A 148 64.62 -17.00 -26.27
C THR A 148 64.58 -18.50 -26.57
N MET A 149 63.52 -19.00 -27.21
CA MET A 149 63.36 -20.42 -27.52
C MET A 149 64.07 -20.82 -28.82
N LEU A 150 64.57 -22.05 -28.84
CA LEU A 150 65.06 -22.67 -30.07
C LEU A 150 63.92 -22.74 -31.10
N PRO A 151 64.20 -22.54 -32.39
CA PRO A 151 63.20 -22.66 -33.44
C PRO A 151 62.86 -24.14 -33.67
N ASP A 152 61.92 -24.64 -32.88
CA ASP A 152 61.35 -25.99 -32.95
C ASP A 152 59.81 -25.95 -33.00
N GLU A 153 59.19 -27.13 -33.05
CA GLU A 153 57.72 -27.26 -33.06
C GLU A 153 57.07 -26.61 -31.82
N THR A 154 57.70 -26.72 -30.65
CA THR A 154 57.25 -26.08 -29.40
C THR A 154 57.16 -24.56 -29.53
N ARG A 155 58.14 -23.94 -30.19
CA ARG A 155 58.12 -22.50 -30.46
C ARG A 155 56.96 -22.12 -31.38
N THR A 156 56.72 -22.89 -32.44
CA THR A 156 55.61 -22.65 -33.37
C THR A 156 54.24 -22.75 -32.68
N GLU A 157 54.04 -23.74 -31.80
CA GLU A 157 52.82 -23.87 -30.99
C GLU A 157 52.64 -22.67 -30.04
N ALA A 158 53.72 -22.21 -29.40
CA ALA A 158 53.69 -21.05 -28.52
C ALA A 158 53.33 -19.75 -29.28
N GLU A 159 53.87 -19.56 -30.49
CA GLU A 159 53.54 -18.42 -31.36
C GLU A 159 52.06 -18.46 -31.78
N ALA A 160 51.52 -19.64 -32.10
CA ALA A 160 50.09 -19.80 -32.40
C ALA A 160 49.20 -19.44 -31.19
N TRP A 161 49.62 -19.83 -29.98
CA TRP A 161 48.89 -19.47 -28.75
C TRP A 161 48.93 -17.96 -28.46
N ILE A 162 50.08 -17.31 -28.66
CA ILE A 162 50.22 -15.85 -28.53
C ILE A 162 49.26 -15.13 -29.49
N ASN A 163 49.22 -15.52 -30.76
CA ASN A 163 48.32 -14.91 -31.74
C ASN A 163 46.84 -15.02 -31.34
N TRP A 164 46.42 -16.18 -30.81
CA TRP A 164 45.07 -16.35 -30.28
C TRP A 164 44.82 -15.49 -29.04
N ALA A 165 45.79 -15.39 -28.14
CA ALA A 165 45.69 -14.63 -26.90
C ALA A 165 45.61 -13.11 -27.16
N GLU A 166 46.31 -12.61 -28.18
CA GLU A 166 46.24 -11.21 -28.65
C GLU A 166 44.84 -10.87 -29.14
N ALA A 167 44.31 -11.66 -30.08
CA ALA A 167 42.95 -11.47 -30.59
C ALA A 167 41.89 -11.58 -29.48
N THR A 168 42.13 -12.45 -28.49
CA THR A 168 41.23 -12.59 -27.34
C THR A 168 41.29 -11.36 -26.42
N THR A 169 42.48 -10.82 -26.18
CA THR A 169 42.66 -9.63 -25.33
C THR A 169 42.03 -8.40 -25.96
N GLU A 170 42.19 -8.21 -27.28
CA GLU A 170 41.51 -7.12 -28.01
C GLU A 170 39.99 -7.20 -27.87
N ARG A 171 39.40 -8.39 -27.96
CA ARG A 171 37.95 -8.57 -27.79
C ARG A 171 37.46 -8.32 -26.36
N LEU A 172 38.32 -8.53 -25.37
CA LEU A 172 37.99 -8.32 -23.95
C LEU A 172 38.17 -6.87 -23.50
N ASP A 173 38.97 -6.08 -24.22
CA ASP A 173 39.19 -4.68 -23.89
C ASP A 173 37.91 -3.86 -24.19
N PRO A 174 37.23 -3.31 -23.17
CA PRO A 174 36.04 -2.50 -23.38
C PRO A 174 36.33 -1.22 -24.19
N LEU A 175 37.58 -0.76 -24.26
CA LEU A 175 37.97 0.42 -25.04
C LEU A 175 37.96 0.16 -26.56
N ASN A 176 37.92 -1.11 -26.99
CA ASN A 176 37.72 -1.46 -28.40
C ASN A 176 36.24 -1.41 -28.82
N THR A 177 35.33 -1.10 -27.88
CA THR A 177 33.92 -0.84 -28.15
C THR A 177 33.64 0.67 -28.07
N PRO A 178 32.68 1.24 -28.83
CA PRO A 178 32.38 2.67 -28.74
C PRO A 178 31.99 3.11 -27.32
N LEU A 179 32.71 4.10 -26.79
CA LEU A 179 32.43 4.72 -25.49
C LEU A 179 31.09 5.46 -25.53
N ARG A 180 30.07 4.87 -24.89
CA ARG A 180 28.70 5.42 -24.85
C ARG A 180 28.13 5.30 -23.45
N MET A 181 27.18 6.17 -23.13
CA MET A 181 26.40 6.05 -21.90
C MET A 181 25.61 4.73 -21.92
N PRO A 182 25.56 3.98 -20.80
CA PRO A 182 24.80 2.75 -20.74
C PRO A 182 23.31 3.06 -20.87
N LEU A 183 22.61 2.22 -21.63
CA LEU A 183 21.15 2.23 -21.67
C LEU A 183 20.63 1.68 -20.35
N ILE A 184 19.94 2.52 -19.59
CA ILE A 184 19.37 2.13 -18.29
C ILE A 184 18.07 1.35 -18.57
N PRO A 185 17.94 0.10 -18.11
CA PRO A 185 16.70 -0.65 -18.26
C PRO A 185 15.58 -0.01 -17.42
N GLU A 186 14.33 -0.15 -17.87
CA GLU A 186 13.19 0.29 -17.07
C GLU A 186 13.12 -0.52 -15.76
N PRO A 187 13.14 0.14 -14.59
CA PRO A 187 13.17 -0.56 -13.31
C PRO A 187 11.82 -1.22 -13.02
N GLN A 188 11.87 -2.47 -12.54
CA GLN A 188 10.70 -3.12 -11.95
C GLN A 188 10.42 -2.54 -10.56
N ALA A 189 9.20 -2.77 -10.05
CA ALA A 189 8.80 -2.32 -8.71
C ALA A 189 9.79 -2.73 -7.60
N ASN A 190 10.31 -3.96 -7.68
CA ASN A 190 11.27 -4.47 -6.70
C ASN A 190 12.66 -3.82 -6.80
N ASP A 191 13.05 -3.35 -7.99
CA ASP A 191 14.34 -2.67 -8.20
C ASP A 191 14.37 -1.29 -7.54
N LEU A 192 13.20 -0.65 -7.42
CA LEU A 192 13.05 0.66 -6.78
C LEU A 192 12.99 0.58 -5.25
N LYS A 193 12.66 -0.59 -4.70
CA LYS A 193 12.47 -0.81 -3.26
C LYS A 193 13.61 -0.27 -2.38
N PRO A 194 14.91 -0.46 -2.73
CA PRO A 194 16.01 0.07 -1.92
C PRO A 194 16.03 1.61 -1.82
N PHE A 195 15.43 2.30 -2.79
CA PHE A 195 15.47 3.78 -2.91
C PHE A 195 14.20 4.45 -2.37
N LEU A 196 13.17 3.67 -2.05
CA LEU A 196 11.85 4.18 -1.64
C LEU A 196 11.69 4.38 -0.12
N GLY A 197 12.65 3.94 0.69
CA GLY A 197 12.59 4.07 2.14
C GLY A 197 11.37 3.35 2.71
N HIS A 198 10.42 4.11 3.27
CA HIS A 198 9.18 3.57 3.85
C HIS A 198 8.03 3.46 2.83
N TRP A 199 8.20 3.92 1.60
CA TRP A 199 7.15 3.85 0.58
C TRP A 199 7.07 2.47 -0.07
N ASN A 200 5.85 2.02 -0.36
CA ASN A 200 5.62 0.78 -1.08
C ASN A 200 5.66 1.05 -2.61
N PRO A 201 6.45 0.31 -3.41
CA PRO A 201 6.51 0.52 -4.86
C PRO A 201 5.19 0.26 -5.60
N TYR A 202 4.24 -0.45 -5.00
CA TYR A 202 2.95 -0.78 -5.61
C TYR A 202 1.84 0.25 -5.33
N GLY A 203 2.06 1.21 -4.41
CA GLY A 203 1.08 2.25 -4.14
C GLY A 203 1.36 3.10 -2.89
N PRO A 204 0.66 4.24 -2.75
CA PRO A 204 0.82 5.20 -1.66
C PRO A 204 0.41 4.68 -0.29
#